data_AF-A0AAQ4PYX5-F1
#
_entry.id   AF-A0AAQ4PYX5-F1
#
_cell.length_a   1.000
_cell.length_b   1.000
_cell.length_c   1.000
_cell.angle_alpha   90.00
_cell.angle_beta   90.00
_cell.angle_gamma   90.00
#
_symmetry.space_group_name_H-M   'P 1'
#
loop_
_entity.id
_entity.type
_entity.pdbx_description
1 polymer ?
#
loop_
_entity_poly.entity_id
_entity_poly.type
_entity_poly.pdbx_seq_one_letter_code
_entity_poly.pdbx_strand_id
1 'polypeptide(L)'
;MGNTPSKSGGAEEPVKTTLFQREMSGTTYRIPALIYLRHSHTFLAFAEKRSSSADCDAKILVMRRGTLKDDGSVQWSSSQELSTACLKSHRTMNPCPVFEKNSKTLFLFFICVWGNTTERRQIITGKNRARLCCVSSGDDGQTWSQARDLTESAIGEAVHRCCSFPVPFTVRPRALSLYSEDFGQTWRVGEMLRKTSCECEMAEIIDHEGRSHLYCNARNAGGPRCEALSENSGVCFDKPHVAPELVEPPRGCQGSVVGFPAPEFVPNDDAESKACGTSLLSPDSQTWLLFVHPSNKSSRRDMGAYLNRSPLHSSGWDRPMIIHRGPSGYSDVAYNGDKDQFSCLMECGKESEFEQIAFMSFNLNDVMQAGSRKDKKMR
;
A
#
# COMPACT_ATOMS: atom_id res chain seq x y z
N MET A 1 -45.41 -23.72 -14.86
CA MET A 1 -44.82 -22.52 -14.26
C MET A 1 -43.72 -22.97 -13.31
N GLY A 2 -42.48 -23.06 -13.79
CA GLY A 2 -41.33 -23.38 -12.97
C GLY A 2 -40.43 -22.15 -12.94
N ASN A 3 -40.51 -21.36 -11.86
CA ASN A 3 -39.59 -20.26 -11.63
C ASN A 3 -38.20 -20.82 -11.33
N THR A 4 -37.32 -20.79 -12.31
CA THR A 4 -35.88 -20.96 -12.09
C THR A 4 -35.36 -19.65 -11.48
N PRO A 5 -34.74 -19.66 -10.29
CA PRO A 5 -34.17 -18.45 -9.74
C PRO A 5 -32.95 -18.04 -10.57
N SER A 6 -32.98 -16.82 -11.09
CA SER A 6 -31.85 -16.20 -11.78
C SER A 6 -30.65 -16.12 -10.84
N LYS A 7 -29.61 -16.92 -11.10
CA LYS A 7 -28.29 -16.71 -10.48
C LYS A 7 -27.76 -15.35 -10.95
N SER A 8 -27.81 -14.34 -10.10
CA SER A 8 -27.07 -13.10 -10.31
C SER A 8 -25.58 -13.41 -10.21
N GLY A 9 -24.89 -13.41 -11.34
CA GLY A 9 -23.44 -13.65 -11.46
C GLY A 9 -22.58 -12.51 -10.88
N GLY A 10 -22.55 -12.42 -9.55
CA GLY A 10 -21.46 -11.75 -8.84
C GLY A 10 -20.19 -12.59 -8.98
N ALA A 11 -19.06 -11.94 -9.27
CA ALA A 11 -17.75 -12.60 -9.12
C ALA A 11 -17.63 -13.05 -7.66
N GLU A 12 -17.21 -14.30 -7.45
CA GLU A 12 -16.99 -14.86 -6.12
C GLU A 12 -15.82 -14.13 -5.45
N GLU A 13 -15.91 -13.86 -4.14
CA GLU A 13 -14.80 -13.22 -3.42
C GLU A 13 -13.57 -14.14 -3.44
N PRO A 14 -12.36 -13.62 -3.69
CA PRO A 14 -11.16 -14.44 -3.60
C PRO A 14 -10.98 -15.06 -2.22
N VAL A 15 -10.41 -16.27 -2.19
CA VAL A 15 -10.18 -17.00 -0.94
C VAL A 15 -9.20 -16.24 -0.06
N LYS A 16 -9.56 -16.09 1.22
CA LYS A 16 -8.77 -15.37 2.23
C LYS A 16 -8.12 -16.34 3.21
N THR A 17 -6.89 -16.03 3.62
CA THR A 17 -6.17 -16.69 4.71
C THR A 17 -5.88 -15.68 5.80
N THR A 18 -6.45 -15.88 6.98
CA THR A 18 -6.18 -15.04 8.16
C THR A 18 -4.74 -15.25 8.64
N LEU A 19 -3.94 -14.18 8.65
CA LEU A 19 -2.55 -14.23 9.12
C LEU A 19 -2.41 -13.75 10.57
N PHE A 20 -3.15 -12.71 10.92
CA PHE A 20 -3.18 -12.16 12.26
C PHE A 20 -4.63 -11.97 12.69
N GLN A 21 -5.01 -12.60 13.80
CA GLN A 21 -6.38 -12.60 14.32
C GLN A 21 -6.40 -11.87 15.65
N ARG A 22 -7.40 -11.01 15.88
CA ARG A 22 -7.63 -10.37 17.18
C ARG A 22 -7.82 -11.44 18.25
N GLU A 23 -7.08 -11.31 19.34
CA GLU A 23 -7.12 -12.27 20.44
C GLU A 23 -8.27 -11.95 21.41
N MET A 24 -8.73 -12.97 22.14
CA MET A 24 -9.74 -12.78 23.20
C MET A 24 -9.26 -11.86 24.35
N SER A 25 -7.94 -11.74 24.52
CA SER A 25 -7.28 -10.84 25.47
C SER A 25 -7.44 -9.35 25.13
N GLY A 26 -7.89 -9.03 23.90
CA GLY A 26 -7.94 -7.67 23.36
C GLY A 26 -6.74 -7.30 22.49
N THR A 27 -5.68 -8.12 22.45
CA THR A 27 -4.56 -7.94 21.53
C THR A 27 -5.08 -7.82 20.10
N THR A 28 -4.74 -6.72 19.45
CA THR A 28 -5.21 -6.39 18.10
C THR A 28 -4.00 -6.23 17.18
N TYR A 29 -4.14 -6.71 15.95
CA TYR A 29 -3.12 -6.58 14.91
C TYR A 29 -3.59 -5.59 13.86
N ARG A 30 -2.76 -4.61 13.52
CA ARG A 30 -3.10 -3.51 12.60
C ARG A 30 -1.93 -3.11 11.73
N ILE A 31 -2.20 -2.28 10.72
CA ILE A 31 -1.19 -1.69 9.82
C ILE A 31 -0.43 -2.79 9.07
N PRO A 32 -1.10 -3.47 8.12
CA PRO A 32 -0.47 -4.50 7.31
C PRO A 32 0.63 -3.90 6.44
N ALA A 33 1.72 -4.62 6.28
CA ALA A 33 2.67 -4.38 5.19
C ALA A 33 3.10 -5.71 4.55
N LEU A 34 3.23 -5.74 3.24
CA LEU A 34 3.47 -6.93 2.45
C LEU A 34 4.58 -6.67 1.42
N ILE A 35 5.55 -7.55 1.39
CA ILE A 35 6.55 -7.57 0.30
C ILE A 35 6.70 -8.99 -0.25
N TYR A 36 6.83 -9.08 -1.58
CA TYR A 36 7.10 -10.33 -2.28
C TYR A 36 8.51 -10.32 -2.87
N LEU A 37 9.33 -11.27 -2.43
CA LEU A 37 10.69 -11.49 -2.88
C LEU A 37 10.67 -12.51 -4.02
N ARG A 38 10.74 -12.02 -5.26
CA ARG A 38 10.63 -12.86 -6.46
C ARG A 38 11.73 -13.91 -6.55
N HIS A 39 12.97 -13.56 -6.20
CA HIS A 39 14.13 -14.46 -6.33
C HIS A 39 14.06 -15.70 -5.44
N SER A 40 13.25 -15.66 -4.38
CA SER A 40 13.07 -16.77 -3.44
C SER A 40 11.61 -17.18 -3.25
N HIS A 41 10.70 -16.68 -4.10
CA HIS A 41 9.27 -16.93 -4.03
C HIS A 41 8.69 -16.79 -2.62
N THR A 42 9.14 -15.75 -1.90
CA THR A 42 8.86 -15.57 -0.47
C THR A 42 8.09 -14.28 -0.21
N PHE A 43 6.95 -14.39 0.47
CA PHE A 43 6.23 -13.27 1.05
C PHE A 43 6.72 -13.00 2.47
N LEU A 44 6.82 -11.73 2.82
CA LEU A 44 6.96 -11.27 4.20
C LEU A 44 5.75 -10.39 4.52
N ALA A 45 4.92 -10.84 5.46
CA ALA A 45 3.74 -10.13 5.92
C ALA A 45 4.01 -9.58 7.33
N PHE A 46 3.96 -8.26 7.47
CA PHE A 46 4.19 -7.53 8.72
C PHE A 46 2.88 -6.95 9.25
N ALA A 47 2.83 -6.77 10.58
CA ALA A 47 1.78 -6.03 11.25
C ALA A 47 2.30 -5.42 12.56
N GLU A 48 1.62 -4.39 13.05
CA GLU A 48 1.74 -3.95 14.43
C GLU A 48 0.98 -4.89 15.35
N LYS A 49 1.62 -5.36 16.43
CA LYS A 49 0.95 -5.98 17.57
C LYS A 49 0.64 -4.91 18.62
N ARG A 50 -0.63 -4.79 18.99
CA ARG A 50 -1.15 -3.76 19.89
C ARG A 50 -1.91 -4.38 21.06
N SER A 51 -1.90 -3.73 22.23
CA SER A 51 -2.71 -4.19 23.38
C SER A 51 -4.21 -3.92 23.23
N SER A 52 -4.59 -2.99 22.34
CA SER A 52 -5.96 -2.72 21.91
C SER A 52 -5.95 -2.18 20.47
N SER A 53 -7.11 -1.84 19.90
CA SER A 53 -7.16 -1.22 18.57
C SER A 53 -6.59 0.21 18.52
N ALA A 54 -6.38 0.86 19.66
CA ALA A 54 -5.89 2.24 19.74
C ALA A 54 -4.45 2.39 19.24
N ASP A 55 -4.15 3.51 18.58
CA ASP A 55 -2.82 3.75 17.99
C ASP A 55 -1.71 3.93 19.04
N CYS A 56 -2.02 4.46 20.22
CA CYS A 56 -1.05 4.61 21.31
C CYS A 56 -0.70 3.29 22.02
N ASP A 57 -1.42 2.22 21.70
CA ASP A 57 -1.30 0.91 22.33
C ASP A 57 -0.45 -0.08 21.52
N ALA A 58 0.11 0.36 20.39
CA ALA A 58 1.13 -0.38 19.68
C ALA A 58 2.32 -0.72 20.59
N LYS A 59 2.92 -1.89 20.35
CA LYS A 59 4.05 -2.40 21.15
C LYS A 59 5.24 -2.70 20.26
N ILE A 60 5.07 -3.65 19.34
CA ILE A 60 6.13 -4.25 18.55
C ILE A 60 5.59 -4.64 17.16
N LEU A 61 6.49 -4.85 16.22
CA LEU A 61 6.17 -5.43 14.92
C LEU A 61 6.21 -6.95 14.99
N VAL A 62 5.25 -7.59 14.33
CA VAL A 62 5.24 -9.03 14.08
C VAL A 62 5.34 -9.29 12.59
N MET A 63 5.89 -10.46 12.25
CA MET A 63 6.07 -10.89 10.87
C MET A 63 5.70 -12.37 10.72
N ARG A 64 5.15 -12.73 9.56
CA ARG A 64 5.11 -14.11 9.06
C ARG A 64 5.83 -14.19 7.71
N ARG A 65 6.52 -15.31 7.49
CA ARG A 65 7.11 -15.66 6.19
C ARG A 65 6.18 -16.62 5.46
N GLY A 66 5.92 -16.39 4.18
CA GLY A 66 5.07 -17.24 3.35
C GLY A 66 5.83 -17.72 2.13
N THR A 67 5.93 -19.03 1.91
CA THR A 67 6.55 -19.58 0.70
C THR A 67 5.46 -19.87 -0.33
N LEU A 68 5.53 -19.23 -1.49
CA LEU A 68 4.65 -19.53 -2.62
C LEU A 68 5.03 -20.90 -3.19
N LYS A 69 4.03 -21.76 -3.38
CA LYS A 69 4.15 -23.09 -3.97
C LYS A 69 3.74 -23.06 -5.45
N ASP A 70 4.14 -24.10 -6.19
CA ASP A 70 3.85 -24.22 -7.62
C ASP A 70 2.35 -24.22 -7.92
N ASP A 71 1.56 -24.82 -7.03
CA ASP A 71 0.08 -24.84 -7.09
C ASP A 71 -0.59 -23.48 -6.81
N GLY A 72 0.20 -22.44 -6.52
CA GLY A 72 -0.28 -21.09 -6.21
C GLY A 72 -0.69 -20.88 -4.75
N SER A 73 -0.63 -21.91 -3.90
CA SER A 73 -0.87 -21.77 -2.47
C SER A 73 0.33 -21.12 -1.77
N VAL A 74 0.09 -20.45 -0.64
CA VAL A 74 1.15 -19.86 0.19
C VAL A 74 1.20 -20.59 1.53
N GLN A 75 2.34 -21.21 1.81
CA GLN A 75 2.58 -21.85 3.10
C GLN A 75 3.20 -20.86 4.08
N TRP A 76 2.43 -20.48 5.09
CA TRP A 76 2.85 -19.49 6.10
C TRP A 76 3.53 -20.13 7.31
N SER A 77 4.62 -19.51 7.76
CA SER A 77 5.27 -19.80 9.03
C SER A 77 4.43 -19.33 10.22
N SER A 78 4.85 -19.74 11.43
CA SER A 78 4.40 -19.09 12.66
C SER A 78 4.76 -17.60 12.67
N SER A 79 3.98 -16.83 13.43
CA SER A 79 4.24 -15.42 13.70
C SER A 79 5.50 -15.26 14.55
N GLN A 80 6.32 -14.27 14.22
CA GLN A 80 7.56 -13.92 14.92
C GLN A 80 7.51 -12.44 15.34
N GLU A 81 7.91 -12.14 16.57
CA GLU A 81 8.10 -10.75 17.03
C GLU A 81 9.49 -10.25 16.62
N LEU A 82 9.54 -9.07 16.00
CA LEU A 82 10.79 -8.44 15.55
C LEU A 82 11.43 -7.65 16.69
N SER A 83 12.05 -8.38 17.63
CA SER A 83 12.65 -7.79 18.84
C SER A 83 13.79 -6.81 18.56
N THR A 84 14.48 -6.94 17.42
CA THR A 84 15.54 -6.01 17.02
C THR A 84 15.00 -4.72 16.38
N ALA A 85 13.74 -4.71 15.93
CA ALA A 85 13.06 -3.56 15.34
C ALA A 85 12.38 -2.69 16.41
N CYS A 86 13.14 -2.27 17.42
CA CYS A 86 12.63 -1.39 18.47
C CYS A 86 13.71 -0.51 19.08
N LEU A 87 13.28 0.58 19.72
CA LEU A 87 14.11 1.39 20.60
C LEU A 87 13.63 1.23 22.05
N LYS A 88 14.56 1.24 23.00
CA LYS A 88 14.24 1.13 24.44
C LYS A 88 13.20 2.19 24.84
N SER A 89 12.16 1.77 25.57
CA SER A 89 11.08 2.65 26.05
C SER A 89 10.22 3.31 24.95
N HIS A 90 10.31 2.84 23.70
CA HIS A 90 9.45 3.27 22.61
C HIS A 90 8.46 2.17 22.23
N ARG A 91 7.35 2.57 21.63
CA ARG A 91 6.51 1.66 20.83
C ARG A 91 6.92 1.71 19.37
N THR A 92 6.89 0.58 18.68
CA THR A 92 7.19 0.47 17.25
C THR A 92 5.89 0.44 16.42
N MET A 93 5.84 1.22 15.34
CA MET A 93 4.67 1.40 14.48
C MET A 93 5.07 1.55 13.01
N ASN A 94 4.10 1.44 12.11
CA ASN A 94 4.18 1.69 10.66
C ASN A 94 5.31 0.90 9.96
N PRO A 95 5.22 -0.44 9.86
CA PRO A 95 6.17 -1.22 9.07
C PRO A 95 6.11 -0.82 7.59
N CYS A 96 7.27 -0.51 6.99
CA CYS A 96 7.40 -0.17 5.58
C CYS A 96 8.59 -0.94 4.98
N PRO A 97 8.38 -2.18 4.48
CA PRO A 97 9.44 -2.98 3.87
C PRO A 97 9.78 -2.49 2.46
N VAL A 98 11.06 -2.48 2.11
CA VAL A 98 11.57 -2.16 0.77
C VAL A 98 12.74 -3.10 0.47
N PHE A 99 12.75 -3.71 -0.72
CA PHE A 99 13.82 -4.60 -1.15
C PHE A 99 14.70 -3.91 -2.19
N GLU A 100 15.99 -3.74 -1.87
CA GLU A 100 16.98 -3.20 -2.79
C GLU A 100 17.60 -4.35 -3.61
N LYS A 101 17.39 -4.33 -4.93
CA LYS A 101 17.66 -5.45 -5.82
C LYS A 101 19.15 -5.71 -6.05
N ASN A 102 19.99 -4.68 -6.05
CA ASN A 102 21.40 -4.82 -6.44
C ASN A 102 22.26 -5.42 -5.32
N SER A 103 22.14 -4.88 -4.12
CA SER A 103 22.74 -5.40 -2.89
C SER A 103 21.98 -6.60 -2.31
N LYS A 104 20.76 -6.87 -2.80
CA LYS A 104 19.83 -7.88 -2.26
C LYS A 104 19.54 -7.68 -0.77
N THR A 105 19.49 -6.43 -0.35
CA THR A 105 19.21 -6.06 1.04
C THR A 105 17.73 -5.73 1.20
N LEU A 106 17.08 -6.41 2.14
CA LEU A 106 15.76 -6.04 2.60
C LEU A 106 15.90 -5.00 3.71
N PHE A 107 15.27 -3.84 3.53
CA PHE A 107 15.11 -2.83 4.56
C PHE A 107 13.69 -2.85 5.10
N LEU A 108 13.53 -2.72 6.41
CA LEU A 108 12.24 -2.49 7.05
C LEU A 108 12.31 -1.17 7.79
N PHE A 109 11.65 -0.15 7.26
CA PHE A 109 11.46 1.13 7.93
C PHE A 109 10.29 1.06 8.89
N PHE A 110 10.37 1.85 9.96
CA PHE A 110 9.32 2.00 10.95
C PHE A 110 9.53 3.27 11.75
N ILE A 111 8.52 3.64 12.54
CA ILE A 111 8.66 4.70 13.53
C ILE A 111 8.70 4.14 14.95
N CYS A 112 9.51 4.76 15.80
CA CYS A 112 9.51 4.53 17.24
C CYS A 112 9.00 5.78 17.95
N VAL A 113 7.95 5.65 18.77
CA VAL A 113 7.39 6.78 19.53
C VAL A 113 7.64 6.59 21.02
N TRP A 114 8.18 7.61 21.69
CA TRP A 114 8.50 7.53 23.12
C TRP A 114 7.25 7.29 23.99
N GLY A 115 7.26 6.18 24.74
CA GLY A 115 6.18 5.74 25.61
C GLY A 115 4.82 5.65 24.91
N ASN A 116 3.79 6.18 25.54
CA ASN A 116 2.42 6.26 25.02
C ASN A 116 2.05 7.66 24.48
N THR A 117 3.04 8.51 24.16
CA THR A 117 2.79 9.87 23.67
C THR A 117 1.95 9.82 22.39
N THR A 118 0.75 10.42 22.41
CA THR A 118 -0.16 10.41 21.26
C THR A 118 0.30 11.39 20.18
N GLU A 119 -0.04 11.12 18.92
CA GLU A 119 0.18 12.05 17.80
C GLU A 119 -0.43 13.43 18.09
N ARG A 120 -1.68 13.46 18.56
CA ARG A 120 -2.38 14.70 18.94
C ARG A 120 -1.58 15.54 19.95
N ARG A 121 -0.93 14.91 20.94
CA ARG A 121 -0.10 15.62 21.92
C ARG A 121 1.13 16.23 21.26
N GLN A 122 1.78 15.52 20.35
CA GLN A 122 2.94 16.03 19.60
C GLN A 122 2.55 17.23 18.74
N ILE A 123 1.42 17.14 18.03
CA ILE A 123 0.88 18.24 17.19
C ILE A 123 0.55 19.48 18.02
N ILE A 124 -0.19 19.33 19.13
CA ILE A 124 -0.62 20.47 19.96
C ILE A 124 0.58 21.15 20.64
N THR A 125 1.55 20.36 21.12
CA THR A 125 2.68 20.89 21.89
C THR A 125 3.87 21.29 21.03
N GLY A 126 3.89 20.91 19.75
CA GLY A 126 5.04 21.07 18.87
C GLY A 126 6.24 20.18 19.23
N LYS A 127 6.10 19.26 20.20
CA LYS A 127 7.20 18.43 20.70
C LYS A 127 7.19 17.06 20.01
N ASN A 128 8.03 16.91 18.99
CA ASN A 128 8.23 15.65 18.30
C ASN A 128 8.88 14.61 19.24
N ARG A 129 8.29 13.42 19.30
CA ARG A 129 8.74 12.24 20.07
C ARG A 129 8.84 10.98 19.21
N ALA A 130 8.63 11.11 17.90
CA ALA A 130 8.79 10.05 16.92
C ALA A 130 10.23 10.02 16.40
N ARG A 131 10.75 8.82 16.18
CA ARG A 131 12.03 8.53 15.55
C ARG A 131 11.80 7.72 14.28
N LEU A 132 12.48 8.06 13.20
CA LEU A 132 12.53 7.24 11.99
C LEU A 132 13.62 6.18 12.19
N CYS A 133 13.26 4.90 12.07
CA CYS A 133 14.16 3.79 12.32
C CYS A 133 14.15 2.80 11.16
N CYS A 134 15.21 2.01 11.07
CA CYS A 134 15.35 0.97 10.05
C CYS A 134 16.11 -0.25 10.62
N VAL A 135 15.67 -1.45 10.23
CA VAL A 135 16.47 -2.68 10.32
C VAL A 135 16.68 -3.24 8.91
N SER A 136 17.73 -4.03 8.72
CA SER A 136 18.02 -4.68 7.45
C SER A 136 18.22 -6.18 7.60
N SER A 137 17.92 -6.92 6.53
CA SER A 137 18.13 -8.37 6.40
C SER A 137 18.83 -8.65 5.07
N GLY A 138 19.85 -9.51 5.11
CA GLY A 138 20.55 -10.02 3.92
C GLY A 138 20.22 -11.48 3.60
N ASP A 139 19.21 -12.05 4.26
CA ASP A 139 18.86 -13.48 4.23
C ASP A 139 17.35 -13.70 4.08
N ASP A 140 16.67 -12.83 3.32
CA ASP A 140 15.24 -12.89 3.00
C ASP A 140 14.33 -12.89 4.25
N GLY A 141 14.67 -12.02 5.20
CA GLY A 141 13.91 -11.78 6.42
C GLY A 141 14.05 -12.89 7.47
N GLN A 142 15.06 -13.77 7.38
CA GLN A 142 15.30 -14.79 8.40
C GLN A 142 15.93 -14.19 9.66
N THR A 143 16.90 -13.30 9.47
CA THR A 143 17.52 -12.53 10.55
C THR A 143 17.50 -11.04 10.23
N TRP A 144 17.54 -10.24 11.28
CA TRP A 144 17.43 -8.78 11.20
C TRP A 144 18.55 -8.13 11.99
N SER A 145 19.12 -7.06 11.44
CA SER A 145 20.08 -6.21 12.15
C SER A 145 19.45 -5.56 13.38
N GLN A 146 20.30 -4.94 14.22
CA GLN A 146 19.82 -3.99 15.23
C GLN A 146 19.19 -2.76 14.56
N ALA A 147 18.23 -2.14 15.26
CA ALA A 147 17.60 -0.90 14.81
C ALA A 147 18.63 0.22 14.68
N ARG A 148 18.63 0.89 13.53
CA ARG A 148 19.34 2.15 13.28
C ARG A 148 18.34 3.29 13.37
N ASP A 149 18.63 4.30 14.20
CA ASP A 149 17.88 5.55 14.24
C ASP A 149 18.39 6.47 13.12
N LEU A 150 17.54 6.74 12.14
CA LEU A 150 17.85 7.55 10.97
C LEU A 150 17.35 9.00 11.11
N THR A 151 16.79 9.36 12.27
CA THR A 151 16.09 10.65 12.45
C THR A 151 16.99 11.84 12.13
N GLU A 152 18.20 11.87 12.69
CA GLU A 152 19.14 12.98 12.47
C GLU A 152 19.73 12.94 11.05
N SER A 153 20.16 11.76 10.58
CA SER A 153 20.83 11.64 9.28
C SER A 153 19.90 11.88 8.09
N ALA A 154 18.62 11.52 8.18
CA ALA A 154 17.67 11.64 7.08
C ALA A 154 16.78 12.89 7.18
N ILE A 155 16.40 13.30 8.40
CA ILE A 155 15.40 14.35 8.61
C ILE A 155 16.00 15.57 9.33
N GLY A 156 17.16 15.43 9.99
CA GLY A 156 17.76 16.48 10.83
C GLY A 156 17.88 17.83 10.13
N GLU A 157 18.44 17.86 8.92
CA GLU A 157 18.56 19.11 8.15
C GLU A 157 17.22 19.75 7.77
N ALA A 158 16.19 18.94 7.50
CA ALA A 158 14.84 19.43 7.19
C ALA A 158 14.18 20.04 8.43
N VAL A 159 14.41 19.44 9.61
CA VAL A 159 13.95 19.97 10.90
C VAL A 159 14.69 21.25 11.26
N HIS A 160 16.02 21.31 11.07
CA HIS A 160 16.83 22.49 11.38
C HIS A 160 16.52 23.69 10.47
N ARG A 161 16.20 23.47 9.18
CA ARG A 161 15.75 24.55 8.28
C ARG A 161 14.42 25.17 8.70
N CYS A 162 13.57 24.42 9.41
CA CYS A 162 12.39 24.95 10.09
C CYS A 162 12.80 25.67 11.39
N CYS A 163 13.43 26.84 11.30
CA CYS A 163 13.85 27.68 12.44
C CYS A 163 12.68 28.27 13.28
N SER A 164 11.49 27.69 13.23
CA SER A 164 10.29 28.17 13.90
C SER A 164 9.71 27.07 14.77
N PHE A 165 9.61 27.31 16.08
CA PHE A 165 8.77 26.48 16.93
C PHE A 165 7.35 26.51 16.35
N PRO A 166 6.75 25.35 16.02
CA PRO A 166 5.42 25.33 15.43
C PRO A 166 4.44 25.96 16.41
N VAL A 167 3.71 26.98 15.95
CA VAL A 167 2.60 27.55 16.69
C VAL A 167 1.54 26.44 16.85
N PRO A 168 0.93 26.28 18.05
CA PRO A 168 -0.12 25.30 18.23
C PRO A 168 -1.18 25.40 17.12
N PHE A 169 -1.63 24.25 16.62
CA PHE A 169 -2.66 24.12 15.57
C PHE A 169 -2.25 24.55 14.14
N THR A 170 -1.01 24.94 13.88
CA THR A 170 -0.55 25.27 12.50
C THR A 170 0.09 24.11 11.76
N VAL A 171 0.40 23.01 12.45
CA VAL A 171 0.99 21.81 11.85
C VAL A 171 -0.04 21.12 10.95
N ARG A 172 0.32 20.92 9.68
CA ARG A 172 -0.48 20.20 8.69
C ARG A 172 0.33 19.04 8.12
N PRO A 173 -0.22 17.81 8.06
CA PRO A 173 0.49 16.68 7.49
C PRO A 173 0.58 16.85 5.97
N ARG A 174 1.70 16.39 5.41
CA ARG A 174 1.97 16.37 3.98
C ARG A 174 2.81 15.13 3.68
N ALA A 175 2.42 14.38 2.65
CA ALA A 175 3.20 13.29 2.11
C ALA A 175 4.54 13.78 1.55
N LEU A 176 5.55 12.92 1.60
CA LEU A 176 6.91 13.13 1.09
C LEU A 176 7.53 11.77 0.75
N SER A 177 8.67 11.78 0.07
CA SER A 177 9.46 10.57 -0.20
C SER A 177 10.67 10.48 0.72
N LEU A 178 11.09 9.25 1.02
CA LEU A 178 12.42 8.95 1.56
C LEU A 178 13.14 8.10 0.52
N TYR A 179 14.33 8.53 0.08
CA TYR A 179 15.07 7.88 -1.01
C TYR A 179 16.56 7.74 -0.69
N SER A 180 17.24 6.87 -1.43
CA SER A 180 18.67 6.62 -1.33
C SER A 180 19.26 6.45 -2.73
N GLU A 181 20.44 7.03 -2.95
CA GLU A 181 21.17 6.97 -4.23
C GLU A 181 22.41 6.05 -4.13
N ASP A 182 22.65 5.44 -2.97
CA ASP A 182 23.87 4.69 -2.64
C ASP A 182 23.55 3.30 -2.04
N PHE A 183 22.46 2.70 -2.52
CA PHE A 183 21.99 1.37 -2.14
C PHE A 183 21.65 1.23 -0.64
N GLY A 184 21.13 2.30 -0.04
CA GLY A 184 20.64 2.32 1.34
C GLY A 184 21.70 2.62 2.41
N GLN A 185 22.89 3.08 1.99
CA GLN A 185 23.93 3.54 2.91
C GLN A 185 23.54 4.87 3.55
N THR A 186 23.05 5.83 2.75
CA THR A 186 22.50 7.11 3.20
C THR A 186 21.07 7.32 2.68
N TRP A 187 20.31 8.16 3.38
CA TRP A 187 18.90 8.41 3.11
C TRP A 187 18.63 9.90 3.09
N ARG A 188 17.79 10.34 2.15
CA ARG A 188 17.39 11.74 1.96
C ARG A 188 15.87 11.83 1.91
N VAL A 189 15.36 12.99 2.32
CA VAL A 189 13.94 13.31 2.30
C VAL A 189 13.64 14.26 1.14
N GLY A 190 12.65 13.91 0.32
CA GLY A 190 12.14 14.77 -0.74
C GLY A 190 11.29 15.93 -0.22
N GLU A 191 10.92 16.84 -1.11
CA GLU A 191 10.01 17.93 -0.78
C GLU A 191 8.60 17.39 -0.43
N MET A 192 7.95 18.06 0.52
CA MET A 192 6.58 17.75 0.91
C MET A 192 5.58 18.16 -0.19
N LEU A 193 4.52 17.38 -0.38
CA LEU A 193 3.43 17.77 -1.27
C LEU A 193 2.85 19.14 -0.88
N ARG A 194 2.57 19.95 -1.91
CA ARG A 194 1.99 21.31 -1.74
C ARG A 194 0.54 21.29 -1.26
N LYS A 195 -0.10 20.12 -1.19
CA LYS A 195 -1.42 19.88 -0.60
C LYS A 195 -1.30 19.14 0.74
N THR A 196 -2.20 19.44 1.69
CA THR A 196 -2.34 18.64 2.90
C THR A 196 -2.69 17.20 2.51
N SER A 197 -1.94 16.24 3.06
CA SER A 197 -2.12 14.82 2.82
C SER A 197 -1.52 14.02 3.97
N CYS A 198 -1.86 12.73 4.07
CA CYS A 198 -1.42 11.86 5.16
C CYS A 198 -0.69 10.63 4.60
N GLU A 199 -1.01 9.41 5.06
CA GLU A 199 -0.37 8.19 4.57
C GLU A 199 -0.44 8.10 3.04
N CYS A 200 0.68 7.76 2.41
CA CYS A 200 0.80 7.62 0.97
C CYS A 200 1.61 6.39 0.61
N GLU A 201 1.40 5.90 -0.61
CA GLU A 201 2.28 4.93 -1.27
C GLU A 201 2.67 5.45 -2.64
N MET A 202 3.78 4.92 -3.14
CA MET A 202 4.39 5.35 -4.39
C MET A 202 4.67 4.16 -5.29
N ALA A 203 4.50 4.37 -6.59
CA ALA A 203 4.79 3.38 -7.62
C ALA A 203 5.60 4.03 -8.74
N GLU A 204 6.56 3.29 -9.28
CA GLU A 204 7.27 3.69 -10.48
C GLU A 204 6.40 3.45 -11.72
N ILE A 205 6.36 4.42 -12.63
CA ILE A 205 5.75 4.32 -13.95
C ILE A 205 6.88 4.47 -14.97
N ILE A 206 7.00 3.51 -15.88
CA ILE A 206 7.87 3.62 -17.04
C ILE A 206 7.03 4.09 -18.23
N ASP A 207 7.38 5.22 -18.82
CA ASP A 207 6.72 5.73 -20.02
C ASP A 207 7.15 4.95 -21.29
N HIS A 208 6.50 5.20 -22.43
CA HIS A 208 6.81 4.49 -23.68
C HIS A 208 8.24 4.75 -24.18
N GLU A 209 8.88 5.84 -23.78
CA GLU A 209 10.27 6.19 -24.10
C GLU A 209 11.27 5.59 -23.11
N GLY A 210 10.79 4.89 -22.08
CA GLY A 210 11.62 4.27 -21.05
C GLY A 210 12.03 5.22 -19.92
N ARG A 211 11.43 6.42 -19.82
CA ARG A 211 11.68 7.33 -18.69
C ARG A 211 10.88 6.89 -17.48
N SER A 212 11.50 7.03 -16.31
CA SER A 212 10.91 6.69 -15.01
C SER A 212 10.24 7.92 -14.39
N HIS A 213 9.01 7.70 -13.94
CA HIS A 213 8.18 8.67 -13.24
C HIS A 213 7.75 8.08 -11.90
N LEU A 214 7.93 8.82 -10.81
CA LEU A 214 7.44 8.38 -9.51
C LEU A 214 6.04 8.93 -9.25
N TYR A 215 5.06 8.03 -9.23
CA TYR A 215 3.68 8.36 -8.90
C TYR A 215 3.43 8.21 -7.40
N CYS A 216 2.76 9.20 -6.79
CA CYS A 216 2.39 9.20 -5.39
C CYS A 216 0.86 9.25 -5.24
N ASN A 217 0.30 8.31 -4.49
CA ASN A 217 -1.11 8.29 -4.10
C ASN A 217 -1.24 8.48 -2.58
N ALA A 218 -1.85 9.58 -2.15
CA ALA A 218 -1.89 9.98 -0.75
C ALA A 218 -3.31 10.13 -0.20
N ARG A 219 -3.47 9.77 1.07
CA ARG A 219 -4.70 9.96 1.84
C ARG A 219 -5.03 11.44 1.98
N ASN A 220 -6.27 11.79 1.67
CA ASN A 220 -6.79 13.15 1.68
C ASN A 220 -8.15 13.19 2.38
N ALA A 221 -8.14 13.19 3.72
CA ALA A 221 -9.35 13.18 4.52
C ALA A 221 -10.30 14.35 4.16
N GLY A 222 -11.56 14.02 3.87
CA GLY A 222 -12.58 14.99 3.47
C GLY A 222 -12.71 15.22 1.96
N GLY A 223 -11.94 14.51 1.13
CA GLY A 223 -12.09 14.52 -0.33
C GLY A 223 -11.58 13.22 -0.97
N PRO A 224 -11.58 13.10 -2.31
CA PRO A 224 -10.98 11.96 -3.00
C PRO A 224 -9.48 11.88 -2.78
N ARG A 225 -8.84 10.76 -3.16
CA ARG A 225 -7.38 10.57 -3.08
C ARG A 225 -6.64 11.73 -3.74
N CYS A 226 -5.48 12.07 -3.17
CA CYS A 226 -4.56 13.05 -3.73
C CYS A 226 -3.47 12.34 -4.53
N GLU A 227 -3.22 12.78 -5.75
CA GLU A 227 -2.22 12.22 -6.65
C GLU A 227 -1.19 13.29 -7.03
N ALA A 228 0.06 12.87 -7.23
CA ALA A 228 1.13 13.71 -7.75
C ALA A 228 2.17 12.85 -8.47
N LEU A 229 2.83 13.45 -9.47
CA LEU A 229 3.93 12.83 -10.22
C LEU A 229 5.25 13.53 -9.89
N SER A 230 6.34 12.76 -9.97
CA SER A 230 7.69 13.26 -9.80
C SER A 230 8.56 12.78 -10.97
N GLU A 231 9.12 13.73 -11.70
CA GLU A 231 10.07 13.53 -12.81
C GLU A 231 11.53 13.33 -12.32
N ASN A 232 11.78 13.44 -11.01
CA ASN A 232 13.12 13.38 -10.42
C ASN A 232 13.19 12.41 -9.22
N SER A 233 12.59 11.24 -9.38
CA SER A 233 12.72 10.11 -8.43
C SER A 233 12.33 10.43 -6.98
N GLY A 234 11.36 11.33 -6.80
CA GLY A 234 10.77 11.69 -5.52
C GLY A 234 11.41 12.91 -4.87
N VAL A 235 12.40 13.57 -5.49
CA VAL A 235 13.01 14.78 -4.92
C VAL A 235 11.97 15.90 -4.79
N CYS A 236 11.12 16.12 -5.80
CA CYS A 236 9.97 17.00 -5.70
C CYS A 236 8.81 16.47 -6.55
N PHE A 237 7.59 16.84 -6.16
CA PHE A 237 6.39 16.47 -6.89
C PHE A 237 5.79 17.68 -7.60
N ASP A 238 5.10 17.41 -8.70
CA ASP A 238 4.28 18.36 -9.42
C ASP A 238 3.12 18.90 -8.56
N LYS A 239 2.26 19.71 -9.15
CA LYS A 239 1.09 20.25 -8.45
C LYS A 239 0.11 19.09 -8.17
N PRO A 240 -0.15 18.74 -6.88
CA PRO A 240 -1.02 17.61 -6.60
C PRO A 240 -2.45 17.87 -7.06
N HIS A 241 -3.07 16.86 -7.65
CA HIS A 241 -4.46 16.87 -8.08
C HIS A 241 -5.28 15.84 -7.29
N VAL A 242 -6.60 15.87 -7.43
CA VAL A 242 -7.50 14.91 -6.79
C VAL A 242 -7.96 13.90 -7.83
N ALA A 243 -8.18 12.66 -7.40
CA ALA A 243 -8.64 11.54 -8.23
C ALA A 243 -10.12 11.25 -7.93
N PRO A 244 -11.10 11.81 -8.68
CA PRO A 244 -12.52 11.70 -8.32
C PRO A 244 -13.05 10.26 -8.26
N GLU A 245 -12.45 9.36 -9.03
CA GLU A 245 -12.78 7.94 -9.10
C GLU A 245 -12.31 7.17 -7.84
N LEU A 246 -11.24 7.64 -7.20
CA LEU A 246 -10.69 7.04 -5.99
C LEU A 246 -11.27 7.72 -4.75
N VAL A 247 -12.42 7.17 -4.33
CA VAL A 247 -13.18 7.69 -3.20
C VAL A 247 -12.48 7.49 -1.86
N GLU A 248 -12.81 8.33 -0.89
CA GLU A 248 -12.39 8.18 0.50
C GLU A 248 -13.58 8.26 1.46
N PRO A 249 -13.56 7.53 2.59
CA PRO A 249 -14.50 7.76 3.68
C PRO A 249 -14.24 9.13 4.35
N PRO A 250 -15.16 9.67 5.17
CA PRO A 250 -15.06 11.04 5.69
C PRO A 250 -13.77 11.38 6.46
N ARG A 251 -13.20 10.39 7.19
CA ARG A 251 -11.91 10.54 7.90
C ARG A 251 -10.71 10.06 7.09
N GLY A 252 -10.95 9.57 5.88
CA GLY A 252 -10.00 8.89 5.02
C GLY A 252 -9.50 7.53 5.54
N CYS A 253 -8.78 6.83 4.68
CA CYS A 253 -8.13 5.56 4.97
C CYS A 253 -6.79 5.48 4.23
N GLN A 254 -5.84 4.69 4.75
CA GLN A 254 -4.71 4.29 3.92
C GLN A 254 -5.23 3.35 2.81
N GLY A 255 -4.54 3.37 1.68
CA GLY A 255 -4.74 2.47 0.55
C GLY A 255 -3.39 2.27 -0.13
N SER A 256 -3.28 1.21 -0.91
CA SER A 256 -2.01 0.74 -1.45
C SER A 256 -1.98 0.75 -2.97
N VAL A 257 -0.83 1.08 -3.55
CA VAL A 257 -0.64 1.13 -5.01
C VAL A 257 0.62 0.38 -5.43
N VAL A 258 0.51 -0.38 -6.52
CA VAL A 258 1.65 -1.06 -7.15
C VAL A 258 1.66 -0.79 -8.65
N GLY A 259 2.86 -0.57 -9.19
CA GLY A 259 3.12 -0.54 -10.62
C GLY A 259 3.50 -1.93 -11.13
N PHE A 260 2.99 -2.30 -12.30
CA PHE A 260 3.30 -3.58 -12.95
C PHE A 260 3.40 -3.41 -14.48
N PRO A 261 4.17 -4.26 -15.17
CA PRO A 261 4.30 -4.21 -16.63
C PRO A 261 2.93 -4.32 -17.29
N ALA A 262 2.65 -3.45 -18.25
CA ALA A 262 1.47 -3.57 -19.09
C ALA A 262 1.57 -4.89 -19.89
N PRO A 263 0.52 -5.74 -19.91
CA PRO A 263 0.55 -6.99 -20.67
C PRO A 263 0.83 -6.73 -22.15
N GLU A 264 1.77 -7.47 -22.73
CA GLU A 264 1.99 -7.48 -24.18
C GLU A 264 0.77 -8.12 -24.87
N PHE A 265 0.11 -7.41 -25.77
CA PHE A 265 -0.97 -7.99 -26.56
C PHE A 265 -0.36 -8.90 -27.64
N VAL A 266 -0.55 -10.21 -27.50
CA VAL A 266 -0.36 -11.16 -28.62
C VAL A 266 -1.67 -11.18 -29.41
N PRO A 267 -1.72 -10.70 -30.66
CA PRO A 267 -2.89 -10.87 -31.49
C PRO A 267 -3.20 -12.37 -31.63
N ASN A 268 -4.41 -12.77 -31.29
CA ASN A 268 -4.89 -14.10 -31.64
C ASN A 268 -5.04 -14.14 -33.18
N ASP A 269 -4.24 -14.98 -33.85
CA ASP A 269 -4.29 -15.17 -35.31
C ASP A 269 -5.63 -15.74 -35.82
N ASP A 270 -6.56 -16.10 -34.95
CA ASP A 270 -7.86 -16.70 -35.31
C ASP A 270 -9.02 -15.69 -35.48
N ALA A 271 -8.76 -14.37 -35.42
CA ALA A 271 -9.79 -13.34 -35.59
C ALA A 271 -9.67 -12.61 -36.95
N GLU A 272 -9.95 -13.32 -38.04
CA GLU A 272 -10.22 -12.68 -39.33
C GLU A 272 -11.46 -11.77 -39.24
N SER A 273 -11.21 -10.47 -39.33
CA SER A 273 -12.14 -9.42 -39.77
C SER A 273 -13.38 -9.12 -38.89
N LYS A 274 -13.33 -7.97 -38.20
CA LYS A 274 -14.19 -6.80 -38.49
C LYS A 274 -14.00 -5.69 -37.44
N ALA A 275 -13.34 -4.62 -37.88
CA ALA A 275 -13.58 -3.22 -37.51
C ALA A 275 -13.95 -2.89 -36.04
N CYS A 276 -12.94 -2.62 -35.22
CA CYS A 276 -12.73 -1.31 -34.56
C CYS A 276 -11.32 -1.34 -33.95
N GLY A 277 -10.35 -0.77 -34.65
CA GLY A 277 -8.99 -0.63 -34.15
C GLY A 277 -8.94 0.43 -33.07
N THR A 278 -9.14 0.04 -31.83
CA THR A 278 -8.63 0.78 -30.67
C THR A 278 -7.54 -0.07 -30.04
N SER A 279 -6.29 0.35 -30.24
CA SER A 279 -5.13 -0.19 -29.53
C SER A 279 -5.44 -0.18 -28.02
N LEU A 280 -5.38 -1.36 -27.38
CA LEU A 280 -5.51 -1.49 -25.92
C LEU A 280 -4.16 -1.29 -25.19
N LEU A 281 -3.09 -0.98 -25.92
CA LEU A 281 -1.88 -0.45 -25.31
C LEU A 281 -2.22 0.90 -24.68
N SER A 282 -1.74 1.13 -23.46
CA SER A 282 -1.57 2.51 -22.98
C SER A 282 -0.75 3.22 -24.05
N PRO A 283 -1.25 4.27 -24.73
CA PRO A 283 -0.47 4.94 -25.76
C PRO A 283 0.84 5.51 -25.20
N ASP A 284 0.93 5.71 -23.89
CA ASP A 284 1.94 6.55 -23.27
C ASP A 284 2.82 5.85 -22.20
N SER A 285 2.49 4.63 -21.75
CA SER A 285 3.24 3.94 -20.69
C SER A 285 3.41 2.42 -20.87
N GLN A 286 4.58 1.91 -20.46
CA GLN A 286 4.88 0.48 -20.35
C GLN A 286 4.41 -0.10 -19.00
N THR A 287 3.97 0.76 -18.08
CA THR A 287 3.49 0.39 -16.74
C THR A 287 2.01 0.71 -16.58
N TRP A 288 1.27 -0.22 -15.97
CA TRP A 288 -0.08 0.01 -15.43
C TRP A 288 -0.02 0.09 -13.90
N LEU A 289 -1.04 0.71 -13.30
CA LEU A 289 -1.16 0.79 -11.84
C LEU A 289 -2.37 -0.01 -11.35
N LEU A 290 -2.19 -0.69 -10.22
CA LEU A 290 -3.28 -1.26 -9.44
C LEU A 290 -3.33 -0.57 -8.08
N PHE A 291 -4.52 -0.13 -7.66
CA PHE A 291 -4.75 0.48 -6.36
C PHE A 291 -5.78 -0.32 -5.56
N VAL A 292 -5.53 -0.54 -4.27
CA VAL A 292 -6.42 -1.27 -3.36
C VAL A 292 -6.81 -0.38 -2.18
N HIS A 293 -8.11 -0.21 -1.98
CA HIS A 293 -8.66 0.69 -0.95
C HIS A 293 -10.16 0.42 -0.71
N PRO A 294 -10.71 0.73 0.49
CA PRO A 294 -12.16 0.71 0.72
C PRO A 294 -12.95 1.54 -0.30
N SER A 295 -13.90 0.92 -0.99
CA SER A 295 -14.63 1.54 -2.11
C SER A 295 -15.92 2.26 -1.70
N ASN A 296 -16.28 2.22 -0.41
CA ASN A 296 -17.47 2.87 0.12
C ASN A 296 -17.19 4.33 0.55
N LYS A 297 -17.94 5.29 -0.01
CA LYS A 297 -17.78 6.73 0.26
C LYS A 297 -18.08 7.14 1.71
N SER A 298 -18.85 6.35 2.45
CA SER A 298 -19.36 6.73 3.76
C SER A 298 -18.59 6.08 4.92
N SER A 299 -17.93 4.95 4.69
CA SER A 299 -17.31 4.15 5.74
C SER A 299 -16.21 3.25 5.20
N ARG A 300 -15.34 2.76 6.09
CA ARG A 300 -14.27 1.80 5.80
C ARG A 300 -14.84 0.41 5.51
N ARG A 301 -15.37 0.25 4.29
CA ARG A 301 -16.04 -0.98 3.84
C ARG A 301 -15.80 -1.24 2.37
N ASP A 302 -15.97 -2.50 2.01
CA ASP A 302 -15.95 -3.04 0.65
C ASP A 302 -14.60 -2.77 -0.02
N MET A 303 -13.60 -3.61 0.27
CA MET A 303 -12.27 -3.48 -0.32
C MET A 303 -12.34 -3.64 -1.85
N GLY A 304 -11.88 -2.62 -2.57
CA GLY A 304 -11.90 -2.56 -4.02
C GLY A 304 -10.49 -2.55 -4.61
N ALA A 305 -10.30 -3.29 -5.70
CA ALA A 305 -9.13 -3.24 -6.56
C ALA A 305 -9.45 -2.42 -7.82
N TYR A 306 -8.72 -1.32 -8.01
CA TYR A 306 -8.87 -0.36 -9.11
C TYR A 306 -7.70 -0.53 -10.08
N LEU A 307 -7.97 -0.42 -11.37
CA LEU A 307 -6.97 -0.54 -12.43
C LEU A 307 -6.85 0.79 -13.17
N ASN A 308 -5.63 1.24 -13.42
CA ASN A 308 -5.33 2.38 -14.28
C ASN A 308 -4.38 1.94 -15.39
N ARG A 309 -4.89 2.00 -16.62
CA ARG A 309 -4.16 1.61 -17.84
C ARG A 309 -3.43 2.77 -18.50
N SER A 310 -3.59 3.99 -18.00
CA SER A 310 -3.01 5.20 -18.58
C SER A 310 -2.56 6.14 -17.44
N PRO A 311 -1.61 5.71 -16.59
CA PRO A 311 -1.33 6.34 -15.31
C PRO A 311 -0.65 7.71 -15.38
N LEU A 312 -0.21 8.14 -16.57
CA LEU A 312 0.30 9.49 -16.82
C LEU A 312 -0.81 10.52 -17.09
N HIS A 313 -2.07 10.08 -17.24
CA HIS A 313 -3.22 10.95 -17.46
C HIS A 313 -4.06 11.09 -16.19
N SER A 314 -4.59 12.30 -15.97
CA SER A 314 -5.29 12.69 -14.74
C SER A 314 -6.71 12.09 -14.54
N SER A 315 -7.05 10.98 -15.22
CA SER A 315 -8.39 10.35 -15.15
C SER A 315 -8.43 8.91 -15.67
N GLY A 316 -7.51 8.05 -15.22
CA GLY A 316 -7.32 6.70 -15.78
C GLY A 316 -7.94 5.54 -14.99
N TRP A 317 -8.60 5.79 -13.86
CA TRP A 317 -9.05 4.73 -12.95
C TRP A 317 -10.40 4.10 -13.35
N ASP A 318 -10.40 2.79 -13.52
CA ASP A 318 -11.61 1.98 -13.70
C ASP A 318 -12.46 1.89 -12.42
N ARG A 319 -13.71 1.44 -12.58
CA ARG A 319 -14.53 1.02 -11.43
C ARG A 319 -13.86 -0.17 -10.72
N PRO A 320 -13.94 -0.23 -9.38
CA PRO A 320 -13.25 -1.27 -8.64
C PRO A 320 -13.90 -2.65 -8.82
N MET A 321 -13.06 -3.68 -8.89
CA MET A 321 -13.47 -5.03 -8.54
C MET A 321 -13.54 -5.14 -7.02
N ILE A 322 -14.68 -5.56 -6.47
CA ILE A 322 -14.79 -5.80 -5.02
C ILE A 322 -14.09 -7.12 -4.69
N ILE A 323 -12.96 -7.03 -3.97
CA ILE A 323 -12.20 -8.20 -3.51
C ILE A 323 -12.65 -8.66 -2.12
N HIS A 324 -13.33 -7.81 -1.35
CA HIS A 324 -13.96 -8.22 -0.10
C HIS A 324 -15.12 -7.31 0.28
N ARG A 325 -16.29 -7.89 0.60
CA ARG A 325 -17.45 -7.15 1.11
C ARG A 325 -17.46 -7.07 2.63
N GLY A 326 -17.79 -5.91 3.17
CA GLY A 326 -17.89 -5.69 4.61
C GLY A 326 -16.78 -4.78 5.17
N PRO A 327 -16.60 -4.74 6.50
CA PRO A 327 -15.56 -3.93 7.16
C PRO A 327 -14.17 -4.16 6.54
N SER A 328 -13.53 -3.08 6.11
CA SER A 328 -12.26 -3.10 5.37
C SER A 328 -11.45 -1.86 5.71
N GLY A 329 -10.23 -2.04 6.21
CA GLY A 329 -9.35 -0.97 6.67
C GLY A 329 -8.16 -0.77 5.75
N TYR A 330 -6.97 -0.77 6.35
CA TYR A 330 -5.69 -0.59 5.65
C TYR A 330 -5.39 -1.82 4.79
N SER A 331 -4.62 -1.64 3.72
CA SER A 331 -4.21 -2.71 2.81
C SER A 331 -2.80 -2.48 2.28
N ASP A 332 -2.09 -3.53 1.90
CA ASP A 332 -0.83 -3.46 1.18
C ASP A 332 -0.79 -4.53 0.06
N VAL A 333 -0.48 -4.12 -1.18
CA VAL A 333 -0.58 -4.95 -2.38
C VAL A 333 0.80 -5.20 -3.01
N ALA A 334 1.05 -6.45 -3.36
CA ALA A 334 2.26 -6.88 -4.07
C ALA A 334 1.89 -7.51 -5.41
N TYR A 335 2.69 -7.24 -6.46
CA TYR A 335 2.55 -7.88 -7.76
C TYR A 335 3.50 -9.09 -7.88
N ASN A 336 2.90 -10.25 -8.13
CA ASN A 336 3.58 -11.51 -8.41
C ASN A 336 3.69 -11.69 -9.93
N GLY A 337 4.83 -11.27 -10.49
CA GLY A 337 5.05 -11.15 -11.92
C GLY A 337 4.98 -12.43 -12.75
N ASP A 338 5.14 -13.60 -12.14
CA ASP A 338 5.24 -14.86 -12.91
C ASP A 338 3.87 -15.39 -13.37
N LYS A 339 2.76 -14.83 -12.86
CA LYS A 339 1.40 -15.36 -13.07
C LYS A 339 0.32 -14.28 -13.28
N ASP A 340 0.68 -13.03 -13.58
CA ASP A 340 -0.26 -11.88 -13.65
C ASP A 340 -1.20 -11.79 -12.44
N GLN A 341 -0.64 -12.09 -11.27
CA GLN A 341 -1.36 -12.22 -10.02
C GLN A 341 -0.95 -11.11 -9.05
N PHE A 342 -1.93 -10.62 -8.30
CA PHE A 342 -1.73 -9.70 -7.20
C PHE A 342 -2.03 -10.41 -5.89
N SER A 343 -1.28 -10.04 -4.87
CA SER A 343 -1.50 -10.48 -3.49
C SER A 343 -1.74 -9.26 -2.62
N CYS A 344 -2.76 -9.32 -1.78
CA CYS A 344 -3.16 -8.23 -0.90
C CYS A 344 -3.19 -8.71 0.55
N LEU A 345 -2.62 -7.92 1.44
CA LEU A 345 -2.73 -8.07 2.88
C LEU A 345 -3.61 -6.93 3.40
N MET A 346 -4.72 -7.22 4.10
CA MET A 346 -5.68 -6.18 4.49
C MET A 346 -6.28 -6.38 5.89
N GLU A 347 -6.60 -5.26 6.55
CA GLU A 347 -7.47 -5.21 7.72
C GLU A 347 -8.93 -5.49 7.31
N CYS A 348 -9.57 -6.48 7.93
CA CYS A 348 -10.95 -6.84 7.63
C CYS A 348 -11.63 -7.59 8.78
N GLY A 349 -12.92 -7.87 8.63
CA GLY A 349 -13.70 -8.63 9.60
C GLY A 349 -15.17 -8.71 9.24
N LYS A 350 -15.98 -9.28 10.16
CA LYS A 350 -17.42 -9.37 10.00
C LYS A 350 -18.13 -8.12 10.53
N GLU A 351 -17.73 -7.64 11.71
CA GLU A 351 -18.33 -6.50 12.40
C GLU A 351 -17.42 -5.26 12.36
N SER A 352 -16.10 -5.46 12.47
CA SER A 352 -15.09 -4.40 12.38
C SER A 352 -13.86 -4.85 11.58
N GLU A 353 -13.20 -3.89 10.95
CA GLU A 353 -11.92 -4.06 10.25
C GLU A 353 -10.77 -4.46 11.18
N PHE A 354 -10.92 -4.33 12.50
CA PHE A 354 -9.88 -4.68 13.49
C PHE A 354 -9.92 -6.13 13.95
N GLU A 355 -10.78 -6.97 13.37
CA GLU A 355 -10.88 -8.38 13.77
C GLU A 355 -9.71 -9.20 13.26
N GLN A 356 -9.21 -8.91 12.06
CA GLN A 356 -8.13 -9.68 11.47
C GLN A 356 -7.37 -8.91 10.39
N ILE A 357 -6.14 -9.35 10.13
CA ILE A 357 -5.40 -9.07 8.91
C ILE A 357 -5.38 -10.35 8.09
N ALA A 358 -5.95 -10.29 6.89
CA ALA A 358 -6.09 -11.41 5.97
C ALA A 358 -5.26 -11.20 4.70
N PHE A 359 -4.69 -12.30 4.22
CA PHE A 359 -4.02 -12.40 2.94
C PHE A 359 -4.96 -12.99 1.89
N MET A 360 -4.90 -12.49 0.66
CA MET A 360 -5.59 -13.06 -0.49
C MET A 360 -4.85 -12.78 -1.79
N SER A 361 -5.13 -13.58 -2.82
CA SER A 361 -4.62 -13.36 -4.17
C SER A 361 -5.77 -13.27 -5.18
N PHE A 362 -5.58 -12.47 -6.23
CA PHE A 362 -6.51 -12.31 -7.35
C PHE A 362 -5.76 -11.99 -8.64
N ASN A 363 -6.37 -12.25 -9.80
CA ASN A 363 -5.66 -12.14 -11.08
C ASN A 363 -6.06 -10.87 -11.84
N LEU A 364 -5.16 -10.39 -12.70
CA LEU A 364 -5.40 -9.23 -13.56
C LEU A 364 -6.66 -9.38 -14.43
N ASN A 365 -6.88 -10.57 -14.98
CA ASN A 365 -8.04 -10.85 -15.83
C ASN A 365 -9.37 -10.60 -15.12
N ASP A 366 -9.48 -10.97 -13.85
CA ASP A 366 -10.70 -10.75 -13.07
C ASP A 366 -10.96 -9.25 -12.87
N VAL A 367 -9.90 -8.49 -12.58
CA VAL A 367 -9.96 -7.02 -12.44
C VAL A 367 -10.38 -6.37 -13.76
N MET A 368 -9.79 -6.79 -14.89
CA MET A 368 -10.13 -6.28 -16.22
C MET A 368 -11.58 -6.58 -16.61
N GLN A 369 -12.09 -7.78 -16.30
CA GLN A 369 -13.47 -8.16 -16.57
C GLN A 369 -14.47 -7.42 -15.68
N ALA A 370 -14.11 -7.09 -14.44
CA ALA A 370 -14.96 -6.29 -13.56
C ALA A 370 -15.11 -4.85 -14.08
N GLY A 371 -14.02 -4.25 -14.58
CA GLY A 371 -14.02 -2.90 -15.17
C GLY A 371 -14.80 -2.80 -16.48
N SER A 372 -14.82 -3.85 -17.29
CA SER A 372 -15.47 -3.88 -18.62
C SER A 372 -16.98 -4.15 -18.60
N ARG A 373 -17.58 -4.49 -17.45
CA ARG A 373 -19.05 -4.60 -17.29
C ARG A 373 -19.72 -3.22 -17.33
N LYS A 374 -19.60 -2.51 -18.46
CA LYS A 374 -20.52 -1.45 -18.91
C LYS A 374 -21.51 -2.07 -19.92
N ASP A 375 -22.78 -1.71 -19.79
CA ASP A 375 -23.85 -1.86 -20.80
C ASP A 375 -24.40 -3.25 -21.18
N LYS A 376 -24.94 -4.01 -20.20
CA LYS A 376 -25.98 -5.02 -20.50
C LYS A 376 -27.29 -4.88 -19.71
N LYS A 377 -27.49 -3.78 -18.98
CA LYS A 377 -28.79 -3.44 -18.35
C LYS A 377 -29.26 -2.06 -18.76
N MET A 378 -29.57 -1.93 -20.04
CA MET A 378 -30.61 -1.01 -20.54
C MET A 378 -30.97 -1.50 -21.94
N ARG A 379 -31.98 -2.37 -22.01
CA ARG A 379 -32.93 -2.50 -23.10
C ARG A 379 -34.18 -3.19 -22.56
#